data_AF-A0A3B9G769-F1
#
_entry.id   AF-A0A3B9G769-F1
#
_cell.length_a   1.000
_cell.length_b   1.000
_cell.length_c   1.000
_cell.angle_alpha   90.00
_cell.angle_beta   90.00
_cell.angle_gamma   90.00
#
_symmetry.space_group_name_H-M   'P 1'
#
loop_
_entity.id
_entity.type
_entity.pdbx_description
1 polymer ?
#
loop_
_entity_poly.entity_id
_entity_poly.type
_entity_poly.pdbx_seq_one_letter_code
_entity_poly.pdbx_strand_id
1 'polypeptide(L)'
;MRSLVKLLGSLLFAGIISARAEFTPIIQIGIDNNSSSEFSRENGVEDSFPGAATVLDDHYYLAGSYPPPVGTLIKDEDPTKYERSLTSSDPRNLIHFNLTSSQATKTLYWR
;
A
#
# COMPACT_ATOMS: atom_id res chain seq x y z
N MET A 1 60.83 12.42 -16.48
CA MET A 1 59.84 11.60 -15.74
C MET A 1 59.36 12.31 -14.46
N ARG A 2 58.60 13.41 -14.57
CA ARG A 2 58.00 14.11 -13.41
C ARG A 2 56.59 14.67 -13.66
N SER A 3 56.03 14.44 -14.85
CA SER A 3 54.75 15.04 -15.26
C SER A 3 53.58 14.06 -15.31
N LEU A 4 53.82 12.74 -15.30
CA LEU A 4 52.76 11.73 -15.43
C LEU A 4 52.13 11.32 -14.09
N VAL A 5 52.82 11.56 -12.96
CA VAL A 5 52.36 11.18 -11.62
C VAL A 5 51.34 12.17 -11.04
N LYS A 6 51.30 13.41 -11.56
CA LYS A 6 50.36 14.44 -11.08
C LYS A 6 48.94 14.30 -11.65
N LEU A 7 48.76 13.55 -12.74
CA LEU A 7 47.44 13.35 -13.35
C LEU A 7 46.68 12.16 -12.75
N LEU A 8 47.38 11.16 -12.18
CA LEU A 8 46.75 10.00 -11.55
C LEU A 8 46.17 10.30 -10.15
N GLY A 9 46.70 11.30 -9.46
CA GLY A 9 46.27 11.66 -8.09
C GLY A 9 44.93 12.40 -8.02
N SER A 10 44.41 12.91 -9.15
CA SER A 10 43.20 13.72 -9.17
C SER A 10 41.91 12.94 -9.46
N LEU A 11 42.00 11.63 -9.73
CA LEU A 11 40.83 10.81 -10.12
C LEU A 11 40.26 9.92 -8.99
N LEU A 12 40.92 9.85 -7.83
CA LEU A 12 40.55 8.94 -6.74
C LEU A 12 39.73 9.59 -5.60
N PHE A 13 39.36 10.86 -5.75
CA PHE A 13 38.46 11.57 -4.81
C PHE A 13 37.05 11.76 -5.36
N ALA A 14 36.63 10.96 -6.34
CA ALA A 14 35.22 10.83 -6.68
C ALA A 14 34.55 10.00 -5.57
N GLY A 15 34.22 10.68 -4.48
CA GLY A 15 33.48 10.11 -3.36
C GLY A 15 32.23 9.41 -3.89
N ILE A 16 32.00 8.19 -3.41
CA ILE A 16 30.73 7.50 -3.52
C ILE A 16 29.68 8.37 -2.82
N ILE A 17 28.99 9.21 -3.58
CA ILE A 17 27.79 9.90 -3.10
C ILE A 17 26.79 8.77 -2.87
N SER A 18 26.56 8.43 -1.60
CA SER A 18 25.54 7.48 -1.22
C SER A 18 24.19 8.11 -1.53
N ALA A 19 23.65 7.84 -2.71
CA ALA A 19 22.31 8.26 -3.09
C ALA A 19 21.33 7.52 -2.18
N ARG A 20 20.75 8.25 -1.22
CA ARG A 20 19.66 7.75 -0.39
C ARG A 20 18.36 8.25 -1.02
N ALA A 21 17.59 7.32 -1.57
CA ALA A 21 16.22 7.62 -1.94
C ALA A 21 15.40 7.60 -0.65
N GLU A 22 14.86 8.76 -0.26
CA GLU A 22 13.87 8.84 0.80
C GLU A 22 12.57 8.22 0.27
N PHE A 23 12.08 7.17 0.92
CA PHE A 23 10.78 6.60 0.60
C PHE A 23 9.69 7.46 1.24
N THR A 24 8.84 8.07 0.42
CA THR A 24 7.60 8.68 0.92
C THR A 24 6.50 7.62 0.85
N PRO A 25 5.93 7.19 2.00
CA PRO A 25 4.83 6.24 1.98
C PRO A 25 3.63 6.87 1.27
N ILE A 26 3.12 6.17 0.25
CA ILE A 26 1.88 6.59 -0.44
C ILE A 26 0.67 6.20 0.41
N ILE A 27 0.72 5.00 1.00
CA ILE A 27 -0.26 4.46 1.94
C ILE A 27 0.52 3.66 2.99
N GLN A 28 0.10 3.75 4.26
CA GLN A 28 0.52 2.84 5.31
C GLN A 28 -0.72 2.16 5.88
N ILE A 29 -0.67 0.83 6.01
CA ILE A 29 -1.72 0.03 6.64
C ILE A 29 -1.10 -0.58 7.91
N GLY A 30 -1.72 -0.32 9.06
CA GLY A 30 -1.23 -0.77 10.38
C GLY A 30 -0.12 0.09 10.99
N ILE A 31 0.38 -0.36 12.14
CA ILE A 31 1.40 0.34 12.93
C ILE A 31 2.67 -0.52 12.95
N ASP A 32 3.82 0.08 12.64
CA ASP A 32 5.11 -0.60 12.75
C ASP A 32 5.57 -0.65 14.22
N ASN A 33 4.98 -1.58 14.99
CA ASN A 33 5.22 -1.76 16.42
C ASN A 33 5.39 -3.24 16.84
N ASN A 34 5.68 -4.14 15.89
CA ASN A 34 5.82 -5.58 16.11
C ASN A 34 4.58 -6.25 16.74
N SER A 35 3.38 -5.69 16.50
CA SER A 35 2.08 -6.28 16.83
C SER A 35 1.31 -6.55 15.54
N SER A 36 0.45 -7.56 15.58
CA SER A 36 -0.57 -7.79 14.54
C SER A 36 -1.99 -7.64 15.10
N SER A 37 -2.14 -7.08 16.29
CA SER A 37 -3.42 -6.95 17.00
C SER A 37 -4.44 -6.14 16.20
N GLU A 38 -3.97 -5.13 15.46
CA GLU A 38 -4.79 -4.32 14.57
C GLU A 38 -5.25 -5.06 13.30
N PHE A 39 -4.75 -6.27 13.08
CA PHE A 39 -5.11 -7.14 11.95
C PHE A 39 -5.90 -8.38 12.40
N SER A 40 -6.59 -8.28 13.54
CA SER A 40 -7.46 -9.33 14.05
C SER A 40 -8.88 -9.22 13.47
N ARG A 41 -9.59 -10.35 13.44
CA ARG A 41 -11.01 -10.40 13.10
C ARG A 41 -11.83 -9.75 14.22
N GLU A 42 -12.52 -8.67 13.90
CA GLU A 42 -13.31 -7.83 14.79
C GLU A 42 -14.76 -8.34 14.95
N ASN A 43 -15.39 -8.87 13.89
CA ASN A 43 -16.78 -9.35 13.92
C ASN A 43 -16.90 -10.89 14.10
N GLY A 44 -15.79 -11.62 13.95
CA GLY A 44 -15.71 -13.09 14.08
C GLY A 44 -16.19 -13.89 12.87
N VAL A 45 -16.60 -13.22 11.79
CA VAL A 45 -17.14 -13.77 10.54
C VAL A 45 -16.20 -13.46 9.36
N GLU A 46 -16.39 -14.15 8.25
CA GLU A 46 -15.70 -13.84 6.99
C GLU A 46 -16.73 -13.33 6.00
N ASP A 47 -16.55 -12.12 5.49
CA ASP A 47 -17.54 -11.45 4.68
C ASP A 47 -17.30 -11.72 3.18
N SER A 48 -18.38 -12.02 2.47
CA SER A 48 -18.32 -12.34 1.05
C SER A 48 -18.38 -11.09 0.19
N PHE A 49 -17.62 -11.08 -0.91
CA PHE A 49 -17.74 -10.06 -1.95
C PHE A 49 -19.20 -9.92 -2.43
N PRO A 50 -19.73 -8.69 -2.61
CA PRO A 50 -19.02 -7.41 -2.54
C PRO A 50 -19.02 -6.71 -1.16
N GLY A 51 -19.63 -7.27 -0.11
CA GLY A 51 -19.82 -6.50 1.14
C GLY A 51 -20.66 -5.23 0.94
N ALA A 52 -20.55 -4.29 1.89
CA ALA A 52 -21.17 -2.98 1.85
C ALA A 52 -20.43 -1.95 2.73
N ALA A 53 -20.15 -0.78 2.17
CA ALA A 53 -19.39 0.30 2.80
C ALA A 53 -20.01 0.97 4.06
N THR A 54 -21.08 0.40 4.61
CA THR A 54 -21.81 0.93 5.78
C THR A 54 -21.87 -0.05 6.94
N VAL A 55 -21.44 -1.30 6.74
CA VAL A 55 -21.36 -2.35 7.75
C VAL A 55 -19.91 -2.72 7.98
N LEU A 56 -19.61 -3.32 9.13
CA LEU A 56 -18.26 -3.81 9.41
C LEU A 56 -18.02 -5.09 8.61
N ASP A 57 -17.15 -5.04 7.59
CA ASP A 57 -16.81 -6.18 6.73
C ASP A 57 -15.39 -6.13 6.15
N ASP A 58 -15.02 -7.17 5.38
CA ASP A 58 -13.70 -7.37 4.77
C ASP A 58 -13.37 -6.45 3.56
N HIS A 59 -14.24 -5.49 3.19
CA HIS A 59 -14.11 -4.70 1.98
C HIS A 59 -14.05 -3.20 2.25
N TYR A 60 -12.92 -2.56 1.97
CA TYR A 60 -12.82 -1.10 2.02
C TYR A 60 -13.04 -0.46 0.65
N TYR A 61 -14.03 0.42 0.56
CA TYR A 61 -14.33 1.17 -0.67
C TYR A 61 -13.83 2.62 -0.63
N LEU A 62 -13.06 3.01 -1.64
CA LEU A 62 -12.74 4.42 -1.88
C LEU A 62 -13.92 5.16 -2.54
N ALA A 63 -13.90 6.49 -2.50
CA ALA A 63 -14.88 7.30 -3.22
C ALA A 63 -14.90 6.93 -4.71
N GLY A 64 -16.09 6.71 -5.27
CA GLY A 64 -16.20 6.20 -6.62
C GLY A 64 -17.58 5.66 -6.97
N SER A 65 -17.68 5.04 -8.14
CA SER A 65 -18.91 4.39 -8.60
C SER A 65 -18.65 2.91 -8.81
N TYR A 66 -19.40 2.08 -8.11
CA TYR A 66 -19.31 0.63 -8.16
C TYR A 66 -20.61 0.03 -8.70
N PRO A 67 -20.58 -1.19 -9.25
CA PRO A 67 -21.79 -1.92 -9.59
C PRO A 67 -22.70 -2.11 -8.36
N PRO A 68 -24.03 -2.30 -8.56
CA PRO A 68 -24.91 -2.74 -7.50
C PRO A 68 -24.38 -4.03 -6.83
N PRO A 69 -24.48 -4.18 -5.50
CA PRO A 69 -25.27 -3.36 -4.58
C PRO A 69 -24.54 -2.15 -3.95
N VAL A 70 -23.22 -2.01 -4.12
CA VAL A 70 -22.41 -0.97 -3.43
C VAL A 70 -22.79 0.44 -3.89
N GLY A 71 -22.97 0.63 -5.20
CA GLY A 71 -23.39 1.90 -5.76
C GLY A 71 -22.31 2.99 -5.72
N THR A 72 -22.73 4.25 -5.64
CA THR A 72 -21.84 5.41 -5.67
C THR A 72 -21.51 5.90 -4.26
N LEU A 73 -20.22 6.05 -3.97
CA LEU A 73 -19.70 6.61 -2.73
C LEU A 73 -19.15 8.02 -2.99
N ILE A 74 -19.67 9.01 -2.26
CA ILE A 74 -19.25 10.42 -2.36
C ILE A 74 -17.90 10.67 -1.66
N LYS A 75 -17.56 9.82 -0.68
CA LYS A 75 -16.32 9.82 0.08
C LYS A 75 -15.89 8.39 0.33
N ASP A 76 -14.63 8.20 0.72
CA ASP A 76 -14.14 6.91 1.17
C ASP A 76 -15.00 6.40 2.33
N GLU A 77 -15.11 5.07 2.39
CA GLU A 77 -15.71 4.36 3.50
C GLU A 77 -15.11 4.79 4.84
N ASP A 78 -15.91 4.75 5.90
CA ASP A 78 -15.41 5.03 7.23
C ASP A 78 -14.45 3.90 7.66
N PRO A 79 -13.18 4.17 8.03
CA PRO A 79 -12.23 3.13 8.42
C PRO A 79 -12.70 2.25 9.59
N THR A 80 -13.71 2.68 10.37
CA THR A 80 -14.35 1.86 11.41
C THR A 80 -15.32 0.80 10.87
N LYS A 81 -15.55 0.78 9.56
CA LYS A 81 -16.35 -0.21 8.82
C LYS A 81 -15.48 -1.22 8.07
N TYR A 82 -14.18 -0.99 7.97
CA TYR A 82 -13.26 -1.96 7.41
C TYR A 82 -12.67 -2.86 8.48
N GLU A 83 -13.03 -4.14 8.41
CA GLU A 83 -12.39 -5.20 9.17
C GLU A 83 -11.01 -5.47 8.57
N ARG A 84 -9.97 -4.98 9.24
CA ARG A 84 -8.57 -5.09 8.80
C ARG A 84 -7.98 -6.50 9.04
N SER A 85 -8.80 -7.55 9.07
CA SER A 85 -8.36 -8.87 9.49
C SER A 85 -7.41 -9.54 8.47
N LEU A 86 -6.14 -9.71 8.85
CA LEU A 86 -5.18 -10.55 8.12
C LEU A 86 -4.85 -11.84 8.88
N THR A 87 -5.50 -12.06 10.02
CA THR A 87 -5.34 -13.26 10.86
C THR A 87 -6.22 -14.41 10.37
N SER A 88 -5.90 -15.63 10.80
CA SER A 88 -6.65 -16.85 10.46
C SER A 88 -6.64 -17.27 8.99
N SER A 89 -5.69 -16.76 8.21
CA SER A 89 -5.52 -17.08 6.78
C SER A 89 -6.71 -16.67 5.89
N ASP A 90 -7.48 -15.65 6.28
CA ASP A 90 -8.54 -15.12 5.42
C ASP A 90 -7.94 -14.29 4.26
N PRO A 91 -8.11 -14.70 3.00
CA PRO A 91 -7.56 -13.96 1.87
C PRO A 91 -8.47 -12.83 1.36
N ARG A 92 -9.62 -12.57 2.00
CA ARG A 92 -10.67 -11.68 1.46
C ARG A 92 -10.64 -10.24 1.94
N ASN A 93 -9.65 -9.85 2.73
CA ASN A 93 -9.45 -8.46 3.11
C ASN A 93 -9.02 -7.63 1.88
N LEU A 94 -9.93 -6.80 1.34
CA LEU A 94 -9.83 -6.19 0.01
C LEU A 94 -9.99 -4.67 0.08
N ILE A 95 -9.12 -3.94 -0.62
CA ILE A 95 -9.24 -2.49 -0.82
C ILE A 95 -9.60 -2.21 -2.29
N HIS A 96 -10.72 -1.56 -2.53
CA HIS A 96 -11.28 -1.34 -3.87
C HIS A 96 -10.89 0.02 -4.44
N PHE A 97 -9.89 0.02 -5.34
CA PHE A 97 -9.49 1.22 -6.06
C PHE A 97 -10.28 1.41 -7.35
N ASN A 98 -10.90 2.59 -7.51
CA ASN A 98 -11.60 2.94 -8.75
C ASN A 98 -10.61 3.52 -9.78
N LEU A 99 -9.78 2.64 -10.36
CA LEU A 99 -8.76 3.01 -11.33
C LEU A 99 -9.26 2.86 -12.77
N THR A 100 -8.92 3.83 -13.61
CA THR A 100 -9.00 3.69 -15.06
C THR A 100 -7.97 2.67 -15.57
N SER A 101 -8.19 2.12 -16.75
CA SER A 101 -7.24 1.20 -17.40
C SER A 101 -5.84 1.83 -17.58
N SER A 102 -5.76 3.14 -17.75
CA SER A 102 -4.49 3.89 -17.82
C SER A 102 -3.78 4.05 -16.48
N GLN A 103 -4.51 4.02 -15.37
CA GLN A 103 -3.94 4.09 -14.02
C GLN A 103 -3.49 2.71 -13.52
N ALA A 104 -4.12 1.63 -14.00
CA ALA A 104 -3.71 0.27 -13.70
C ALA A 104 -2.50 -0.15 -14.56
N THR A 105 -1.28 0.13 -14.10
CA THR A 105 -0.09 -0.46 -14.71
C THR A 105 0.06 -1.93 -14.28
N LYS A 106 0.45 -2.82 -15.21
CA LYS A 106 0.67 -4.25 -14.93
C LYS A 106 1.94 -4.52 -14.11
N THR A 107 2.73 -3.49 -13.83
CA THR A 107 4.05 -3.63 -13.20
C THR A 107 3.94 -3.46 -11.69
N LEU A 108 3.73 -4.57 -10.97
CA LEU A 108 3.85 -4.63 -9.53
C LEU A 108 5.17 -5.34 -9.20
N TYR A 109 6.19 -4.57 -8.77
CA TYR A 109 7.43 -5.12 -8.22
C TYR A 109 7.30 -5.12 -6.69
N TRP A 110 7.03 -6.29 -6.11
CA TRP A 110 7.25 -6.52 -4.69
C TRP A 110 8.74 -6.83 -4.50
N ARG A 111 9.44 -6.02 -3.70
CA ARG A 111 10.81 -6.31 -3.25
C ARG A 111 10.78 -6.64 -1.77
#